data_AF-A0A1I4RNJ0-F1
#
_entry.id   AF-A0A1I4RNJ0-F1
#
_cell.length_a   1.000
_cell.length_b   1.000
_cell.length_c   1.000
_cell.angle_alpha   90.00
_cell.angle_beta   90.00
_cell.angle_gamma   90.00
#
_symmetry.space_group_name_H-M   'P 1'
#
loop_
_entity.id
_entity.type
_entity.pdbx_description
1 polymer ?
#
loop_
_entity_poly.entity_id
_entity_poly.type
_entity_poly.pdbx_seq_one_letter_code
_entity_poly.pdbx_strand_id
1 'polypeptide(L)'
;MYEISILLNEKQCLIGNAYAMCSEKDSAPYHAIETLLKGPEVALPEGVTFKDKDGHTRKVTRIKWWIPAHYEIKERLHLGSELTSDHKLADMPLDSGYLYPLAYKPAFIGHYWMNDKIPKSLSHNCACLDYSIAEGGKLVAYKWRGEKQLKESHFERCK
;
A
#
# COMPACT_ATOMS: atom_id res chain seq x y z
N MET A 1 11.93 -6.02 -11.95
CA MET A 1 11.46 -4.72 -11.40
C MET A 1 12.21 -3.62 -12.13
N TYR A 2 11.52 -2.61 -12.68
CA TYR A 2 12.16 -1.50 -13.39
C TYR A 2 12.92 -0.62 -12.40
N GLU A 3 14.14 -0.22 -12.74
CA GLU A 3 15.00 0.54 -11.83
C GLU A 3 14.63 2.03 -11.86
N ILE A 4 13.74 2.44 -10.94
CA ILE A 4 13.26 3.83 -10.90
C ILE A 4 14.35 4.85 -10.56
N SER A 5 15.46 4.43 -9.95
CA SER A 5 16.59 5.29 -9.56
C SER A 5 17.15 6.09 -10.74
N ILE A 6 17.14 5.52 -11.95
CA ILE A 6 17.64 6.17 -13.17
C ILE A 6 16.76 7.35 -13.62
N LEU A 7 15.53 7.43 -13.09
CA LEU A 7 14.55 8.48 -13.36
C LEU A 7 14.57 9.57 -12.29
N LEU A 8 15.41 9.45 -11.27
CA LEU A 8 15.46 10.36 -10.13
C LEU A 8 16.74 11.20 -10.14
N ASN A 9 16.63 12.45 -9.68
CA ASN A 9 17.78 13.29 -9.38
C ASN A 9 18.37 12.97 -8.00
N GLU A 10 19.43 13.70 -7.62
CA GLU A 10 20.11 13.53 -6.33
C GLU A 10 19.22 13.79 -5.10
N LYS A 11 18.08 14.47 -5.29
CA LYS A 11 17.07 14.75 -4.26
C LYS A 11 15.92 13.75 -4.26
N GLN A 12 16.03 12.65 -5.02
CA GLN A 12 14.97 11.65 -5.16
C GLN A 12 13.67 12.22 -5.78
N CYS A 13 13.78 13.21 -6.66
CA CYS A 13 12.67 13.73 -7.46
C CYS A 13 12.80 13.28 -8.92
N LEU A 14 11.69 13.11 -9.63
CA LEU A 14 11.71 12.79 -11.06
C LEU A 14 12.48 13.85 -11.86
N ILE A 15 13.34 13.39 -12.78
CA ILE A 15 14.01 14.26 -13.76
C ILE A 15 13.01 14.73 -14.84
N GLY A 16 13.32 15.83 -15.52
CA GLY A 16 12.33 16.57 -16.34
C GLY A 16 11.58 15.72 -17.39
N ASN A 17 12.28 14.90 -18.16
CA ASN A 17 11.65 14.01 -19.15
C ASN A 17 10.96 12.79 -18.53
N ALA A 18 11.34 12.39 -17.31
CA ALA A 18 10.76 11.24 -16.64
C ALA A 18 9.29 11.47 -16.25
N TYR A 19 8.83 12.71 -16.10
CA TYR A 19 7.41 13.00 -15.86
C TYR A 19 6.51 12.46 -16.96
N ALA A 20 6.87 12.68 -18.23
CA ALA A 20 6.11 12.18 -19.37
C ALA A 20 6.16 10.65 -19.43
N MET A 21 7.36 10.06 -19.26
CA MET A 21 7.54 8.60 -19.24
C MET A 21 6.71 7.93 -18.14
N CYS A 22 6.72 8.50 -16.92
CA CYS A 22 5.98 8.00 -15.78
C CYS A 22 4.47 8.24 -15.88
N SER A 23 4.02 9.05 -16.84
CA SER A 23 2.59 9.31 -17.11
C SER A 23 2.05 8.48 -18.28
N GLU A 24 2.92 7.81 -19.03
CA GLU A 24 2.52 6.91 -20.11
C GLU A 24 2.01 5.61 -19.52
N LYS A 25 0.69 5.47 -19.49
CA LYS A 25 0.00 4.32 -18.90
C LYS A 25 0.55 3.00 -19.46
N ASP A 26 0.67 2.01 -18.57
CA ASP A 26 1.14 0.65 -18.87
C ASP A 26 2.62 0.56 -19.30
N SER A 27 3.35 1.67 -19.28
CA SER A 27 4.81 1.66 -19.42
C SER A 27 5.50 1.18 -18.14
N ALA A 28 6.73 0.65 -18.27
CA ALA A 28 7.51 0.23 -17.11
C ALA A 28 7.82 1.38 -16.11
N PRO A 29 8.17 2.60 -16.55
CA PRO A 29 8.26 3.79 -15.68
C PRO A 29 6.96 4.10 -14.93
N TYR A 30 5.82 4.03 -15.62
CA TYR A 30 4.50 4.24 -15.02
C TYR A 30 4.23 3.24 -13.89
N HIS A 31 4.43 1.94 -14.15
CA HIS A 31 4.24 0.93 -13.11
C HIS A 31 5.20 1.10 -11.93
N ALA A 32 6.45 1.51 -12.19
CA ALA A 32 7.43 1.76 -11.14
C ALA A 32 7.02 2.93 -10.24
N ILE A 33 6.59 4.05 -10.81
CA ILE A 33 6.17 5.21 -10.02
C ILE A 33 4.86 4.95 -9.28
N GLU A 34 3.90 4.28 -9.91
CA GLU A 34 2.63 3.92 -9.28
C GLU A 34 2.86 3.00 -8.08
N THR A 35 3.72 1.99 -8.23
CA THR A 35 4.10 1.10 -7.14
C THR A 35 4.81 1.85 -6.02
N LEU A 36 5.75 2.74 -6.35
CA LEU A 36 6.52 3.49 -5.34
C LEU A 36 5.64 4.46 -4.54
N LEU A 37 4.73 5.17 -5.20
CA LEU A 37 3.92 6.23 -4.58
C LEU A 37 2.64 5.70 -3.92
N LYS A 38 2.01 4.68 -4.51
CA LYS A 38 0.67 4.20 -4.11
C LYS A 38 0.69 2.79 -3.52
N GLY A 39 1.80 2.09 -3.67
CA GLY A 39 1.94 0.68 -3.34
C GLY A 39 1.55 -0.23 -4.52
N PRO A 40 2.00 -1.50 -4.48
CA PRO A 40 1.72 -2.48 -5.53
C PRO A 40 0.25 -2.89 -5.59
N GLU A 41 -0.25 -3.06 -6.81
CA GLU A 41 -1.60 -3.52 -7.13
C GLU A 41 -1.56 -4.85 -7.90
N VAL A 42 -2.61 -5.66 -7.75
CA VAL A 42 -2.77 -6.93 -8.44
C VAL A 42 -4.21 -7.08 -8.95
N ALA A 43 -4.36 -7.63 -10.16
CA ALA A 43 -5.65 -8.01 -10.69
C ALA A 43 -6.20 -9.25 -9.98
N LEU A 44 -7.49 -9.23 -9.66
CA LEU A 44 -8.19 -10.35 -9.06
C LEU A 44 -8.51 -11.41 -10.14
N PRO A 45 -8.64 -12.69 -9.74
CA PRO A 45 -9.07 -13.76 -10.66
C PRO A 45 -10.43 -13.47 -11.30
N GLU A 46 -10.70 -14.09 -12.44
CA GLU A 46 -11.97 -13.92 -13.14
C GLU A 46 -13.18 -14.30 -12.26
N GLY A 47 -14.16 -13.40 -12.21
CA GLY A 47 -15.36 -13.52 -11.38
C GLY A 47 -15.19 -13.10 -9.92
N VAL A 48 -13.98 -12.71 -9.51
CA VAL A 48 -13.72 -12.16 -8.18
C VAL A 48 -13.77 -10.63 -8.25
N THR A 49 -14.65 -10.06 -7.44
CA THR A 49 -14.83 -8.62 -7.30
C THR A 49 -15.12 -8.27 -5.85
N PHE A 50 -14.93 -7.01 -5.48
CA PHE A 50 -15.36 -6.47 -4.19
C PHE A 50 -15.83 -5.02 -4.36
N LYS A 51 -16.49 -4.48 -3.34
CA LYS A 51 -16.89 -3.08 -3.27
C LYS A 51 -15.89 -2.28 -2.45
N ASP A 52 -15.36 -1.19 -3.02
CA ASP A 52 -14.54 -0.26 -2.25
C ASP A 52 -15.41 0.55 -1.26
N LYS A 53 -14.76 1.44 -0.49
CA LYS A 53 -15.43 2.26 0.52
C LYS A 53 -16.54 3.16 -0.07
N ASP A 54 -16.47 3.47 -1.36
CA ASP A 54 -17.41 4.32 -2.07
C ASP A 54 -18.49 3.49 -2.82
N GLY A 55 -18.48 2.17 -2.65
CA GLY A 55 -19.43 1.25 -3.29
C GLY A 55 -19.12 0.92 -4.76
N HIS A 56 -17.92 1.27 -5.25
CA HIS A 56 -17.52 0.90 -6.60
C HIS A 56 -17.02 -0.54 -6.66
N THR A 57 -17.46 -1.27 -7.68
CA THR A 57 -16.98 -2.63 -7.94
C THR A 57 -15.55 -2.60 -8.47
N ARG A 58 -14.64 -3.29 -7.80
CA ARG A 58 -13.22 -3.38 -8.14
C ARG A 58 -12.85 -4.79 -8.56
N LYS A 59 -11.98 -4.86 -9.57
CA LYS A 59 -11.31 -6.07 -10.09
C LYS A 59 -9.79 -6.06 -9.83
N VAL A 60 -9.29 -4.98 -9.23
CA VAL A 60 -7.88 -4.77 -8.90
C VAL A 60 -7.85 -4.34 -7.44
N THR A 61 -6.87 -4.85 -6.69
CA THR A 61 -6.69 -4.55 -5.26
C THR A 61 -5.23 -4.26 -4.97
N ARG A 62 -4.97 -3.51 -3.89
CA ARG A 62 -3.61 -3.29 -3.39
C ARG A 62 -3.12 -4.49 -2.58
N ILE A 63 -1.86 -4.80 -2.73
CA ILE A 63 -1.17 -5.82 -1.93
C ILE A 63 -0.74 -5.17 -0.62
N LYS A 64 -1.09 -5.77 0.53
CA LYS A 64 -0.55 -5.40 1.83
C LYS A 64 0.86 -5.94 1.96
N TRP A 65 1.80 -5.29 1.29
CA TRP A 65 3.18 -5.73 1.11
C TRP A 65 4.02 -5.83 2.40
N TRP A 66 3.50 -5.32 3.52
CA TRP A 66 4.07 -5.50 4.87
C TRP A 66 3.62 -6.80 5.57
N ILE A 67 2.65 -7.55 5.01
CA ILE A 67 2.21 -8.83 5.57
C ILE A 67 3.10 -9.96 5.04
N PRO A 68 3.71 -10.77 5.91
CA PRO A 68 4.60 -11.86 5.51
C PRO A 68 3.97 -12.87 4.54
N ALA A 69 4.81 -13.52 3.74
CA ALA A 69 4.37 -14.44 2.69
C ALA A 69 3.62 -15.69 3.18
N HIS A 70 3.80 -16.07 4.45
CA HIS A 70 3.16 -17.26 5.03
C HIS A 70 1.69 -17.06 5.44
N TYR A 71 1.20 -15.82 5.39
CA TYR A 71 -0.23 -15.53 5.57
C TYR A 71 -0.99 -15.84 4.28
N GLU A 72 -2.29 -16.12 4.43
CA GLU A 72 -3.17 -16.39 3.31
C GLU A 72 -3.21 -15.20 2.34
N ILE A 73 -3.35 -15.48 1.04
CA ILE A 73 -3.38 -14.41 0.03
C ILE A 73 -4.46 -13.39 0.34
N LYS A 74 -5.65 -13.83 0.75
CA LYS A 74 -6.76 -12.95 1.14
C LYS A 74 -6.36 -11.95 2.25
N GLU A 75 -5.57 -12.39 3.22
CA GLU A 75 -5.08 -11.52 4.30
C GLU A 75 -4.08 -10.49 3.79
N ARG A 76 -3.29 -10.85 2.78
CA ARG A 76 -2.30 -10.03 2.08
C ARG A 76 -2.89 -9.06 1.05
N LEU A 77 -4.21 -9.01 0.87
CA LEU A 77 -4.89 -8.08 -0.05
C LEU A 77 -5.71 -7.03 0.72
N HIS A 78 -5.77 -5.81 0.18
CA HIS A 78 -6.61 -4.74 0.71
C HIS A 78 -7.99 -4.77 0.04
N LEU A 79 -8.84 -5.65 0.57
CA LEU A 79 -10.19 -5.89 0.09
C LEU A 79 -11.20 -5.06 0.89
N GLY A 80 -12.26 -4.61 0.22
CA GLY A 80 -13.41 -3.96 0.82
C GLY A 80 -14.53 -4.95 1.14
N SER A 81 -15.79 -4.50 1.00
CA SER A 81 -16.98 -5.32 1.28
C SER A 81 -17.42 -6.14 0.07
N GLU A 82 -18.41 -7.03 0.27
CA GLU A 82 -19.08 -7.77 -0.82
C GLU A 82 -18.13 -8.54 -1.74
N LEU A 83 -17.10 -9.18 -1.17
CA LEU A 83 -16.16 -10.01 -1.91
C LEU A 83 -16.87 -11.23 -2.52
N THR A 84 -16.78 -11.38 -3.85
CA THR A 84 -17.36 -12.52 -4.58
C THR A 84 -16.34 -13.64 -4.76
N SER A 85 -16.81 -14.90 -4.75
CA SER A 85 -16.02 -16.09 -5.11
C SER A 85 -14.65 -16.17 -4.41
N ASP A 86 -14.60 -15.89 -3.11
CA ASP A 86 -13.36 -15.71 -2.34
C ASP A 86 -12.43 -16.93 -2.34
N HIS A 87 -12.98 -18.14 -2.46
CA HIS A 87 -12.22 -19.39 -2.62
C HIS A 87 -11.22 -19.34 -3.79
N LYS A 88 -11.48 -18.54 -4.85
CA LYS A 88 -10.57 -18.39 -5.99
C LYS A 88 -9.30 -17.61 -5.66
N LEU A 89 -9.24 -16.93 -4.50
CA LEU A 89 -8.05 -16.19 -4.08
C LEU A 89 -6.93 -17.08 -3.57
N ALA A 90 -7.22 -18.30 -3.09
CA ALA A 90 -6.23 -19.16 -2.45
C ALA A 90 -5.09 -19.57 -3.40
N ASP A 91 -5.37 -19.66 -4.70
CA ASP A 91 -4.42 -20.14 -5.71
C ASP A 91 -3.90 -19.01 -6.63
N MET A 92 -4.27 -17.75 -6.39
CA MET A 92 -3.83 -16.68 -7.29
C MET A 92 -2.33 -16.41 -7.12
N PRO A 93 -1.58 -16.18 -8.21
CA PRO A 93 -0.18 -15.80 -8.09
C PRO A 93 -0.08 -14.41 -7.45
N LEU A 94 0.72 -14.31 -6.39
CA LEU A 94 1.04 -13.05 -5.74
C LEU A 94 2.56 -12.87 -5.71
N ASP A 95 3.06 -11.87 -6.42
CA ASP A 95 4.51 -11.62 -6.54
C ASP A 95 5.12 -11.36 -5.14
N SER A 96 6.05 -12.23 -4.75
CA SER A 96 6.79 -12.11 -3.49
C SER A 96 7.84 -11.00 -3.52
N GLY A 97 8.18 -10.48 -4.71
CA GLY A 97 9.08 -9.35 -4.89
C GLY A 97 8.61 -8.05 -4.25
N TYR A 98 7.33 -7.95 -3.89
CA TYR A 98 6.78 -6.78 -3.20
C TYR A 98 6.96 -6.78 -1.69
N LEU A 99 7.35 -7.90 -1.06
CA LEU A 99 7.40 -8.01 0.40
C LEU A 99 8.36 -6.99 1.02
N TYR A 100 7.92 -6.31 2.08
CA TYR A 100 8.81 -5.52 2.91
C TYR A 100 9.54 -6.39 3.93
N PRO A 101 10.88 -6.43 3.93
CA PRO A 101 11.58 -7.20 4.93
C PRO A 101 11.39 -6.60 6.33
N LEU A 102 11.11 -7.47 7.29
CA LEU A 102 10.96 -7.14 8.70
C LEU A 102 12.21 -6.52 9.34
N ALA A 103 13.38 -6.73 8.74
CA ALA A 103 14.64 -6.16 9.17
C ALA A 103 14.87 -4.72 8.66
N TYR A 104 14.05 -4.24 7.73
CA TYR A 104 14.21 -2.90 7.16
C TYR A 104 13.74 -1.82 8.13
N LYS A 105 14.19 -0.59 7.85
CA LYS A 105 13.80 0.62 8.58
C LYS A 105 12.27 0.77 8.64
N PRO A 106 11.74 1.53 9.60
CA PRO A 106 10.32 1.86 9.59
C PRO A 106 9.86 2.51 8.29
N ALA A 107 8.72 2.05 7.77
CA ALA A 107 8.02 2.63 6.63
C ALA A 107 6.72 3.31 7.09
N PHE A 108 6.52 4.54 6.64
CA PHE A 108 5.29 5.31 6.86
C PHE A 108 4.62 5.55 5.51
N ILE A 109 3.37 5.14 5.39
CA ILE A 109 2.67 5.06 4.10
C ILE A 109 1.29 5.70 4.16
N GLY A 110 0.67 5.89 3.00
CA GLY A 110 -0.73 6.30 2.85
C GLY A 110 -1.47 5.37 1.89
N HIS A 111 -2.54 5.84 1.23
CA HIS A 111 -3.28 5.15 0.14
C HIS A 111 -4.08 3.89 0.54
N TYR A 112 -3.96 3.42 1.78
CA TYR A 112 -4.76 2.30 2.31
C TYR A 112 -5.95 2.73 3.14
N TRP A 113 -6.22 4.04 3.24
CA TRP A 113 -7.46 4.63 3.79
C TRP A 113 -7.96 3.93 5.06
N MET A 114 -7.11 3.92 6.09
CA MET A 114 -7.40 3.23 7.34
C MET A 114 -8.62 3.82 8.04
N ASN A 115 -9.44 2.95 8.64
CA ASN A 115 -10.66 3.35 9.34
C ASN A 115 -10.71 2.87 10.81
N ASP A 116 -9.64 2.25 11.32
CA ASP A 116 -9.58 1.81 12.72
C ASP A 116 -9.88 2.98 13.68
N LYS A 117 -10.57 2.66 14.78
CA LYS A 117 -10.90 3.66 15.82
C LYS A 117 -9.65 4.22 16.49
N ILE A 118 -8.68 3.35 16.76
CA ILE A 118 -7.40 3.67 17.39
C ILE A 118 -6.32 3.44 16.32
N PRO A 119 -5.49 4.44 15.99
CA PRO A 119 -4.39 4.24 15.07
C PRO A 119 -3.44 3.16 15.56
N LYS A 120 -2.96 2.32 14.64
CA LYS A 120 -2.07 1.21 14.97
C LYS A 120 -1.08 0.92 13.86
N SER A 121 0.03 0.27 14.22
CA SER A 121 0.98 -0.24 13.24
C SER A 121 0.37 -1.36 12.37
N LEU A 122 0.80 -1.45 11.11
CA LEU A 122 0.39 -2.49 10.16
C LEU A 122 1.26 -3.76 10.32
N SER A 123 2.52 -3.56 10.67
CA SER A 123 3.51 -4.54 11.11
C SER A 123 4.45 -3.82 12.09
N HIS A 124 5.38 -4.53 12.74
CA HIS A 124 6.30 -3.86 13.68
C HIS A 124 7.18 -2.78 13.03
N ASN A 125 7.34 -2.75 11.69
CA ASN A 125 8.12 -1.75 10.97
C ASN A 125 7.34 -1.02 9.87
N CYS A 126 6.00 -1.10 9.85
CA CYS A 126 5.18 -0.41 8.86
C CYS A 126 3.94 0.23 9.51
N ALA A 127 3.63 1.48 9.16
CA ALA A 127 2.41 2.15 9.56
C ALA A 127 1.79 2.93 8.40
N CYS A 128 0.47 2.83 8.25
CA CYS A 128 -0.29 3.71 7.38
C CYS A 128 -0.81 4.87 8.22
N LEU A 129 -0.53 6.11 7.81
CA LEU A 129 -0.98 7.33 8.50
C LEU A 129 -2.19 7.98 7.79
N ASP A 130 -2.57 7.45 6.64
CA ASP A 130 -3.75 7.87 5.90
C ASP A 130 -5.00 7.26 6.53
N TYR A 131 -5.57 7.99 7.49
CA TYR A 131 -6.82 7.68 8.15
C TYR A 131 -8.02 8.44 7.55
N SER A 132 -7.97 8.72 6.24
CA SER A 132 -9.10 9.25 5.46
C SER A 132 -9.70 10.56 6.01
N ILE A 133 -8.88 11.50 6.50
CA ILE A 133 -9.38 12.77 7.08
C ILE A 133 -10.29 13.56 6.12
N ALA A 134 -10.01 13.51 4.81
CA ALA A 134 -10.82 14.15 3.78
C ALA A 134 -12.25 13.59 3.70
N GLU A 135 -12.47 12.36 4.17
CA GLU A 135 -13.76 11.65 4.18
C GLU A 135 -14.30 11.49 5.61
N GLY A 136 -14.08 12.49 6.46
CA GLY A 136 -14.56 12.49 7.86
C GLY A 136 -13.79 11.57 8.80
N GLY A 137 -12.62 11.08 8.37
CA GLY A 137 -11.72 10.24 9.16
C GLY A 137 -10.90 11.04 10.19
N LYS A 138 -9.64 10.65 10.37
CA LYS A 138 -8.75 11.23 11.39
C LYS A 138 -7.47 11.73 10.75
N LEU A 139 -6.97 12.88 11.21
CA LEU A 139 -5.61 13.30 10.94
C LEU A 139 -4.71 12.60 11.96
N VAL A 140 -3.80 11.75 11.49
CA VAL A 140 -2.94 10.92 12.34
C VAL A 140 -1.48 11.23 12.03
N ALA A 141 -0.69 11.40 13.07
CA ALA A 141 0.76 11.54 12.99
C ALA A 141 1.44 10.41 13.77
N TYR A 142 2.67 10.08 13.37
CA TYR A 142 3.54 9.20 14.12
C TYR A 142 4.80 9.95 14.55
N LYS A 143 5.08 10.00 15.85
CA LYS A 143 6.26 10.67 16.39
C LYS A 143 7.43 9.68 16.45
N TRP A 144 8.14 9.53 15.34
CA TRP A 144 9.33 8.67 15.27
C TRP A 144 10.47 9.22 16.14
N ARG A 145 11.06 8.38 16.98
CA ARG A 145 12.15 8.73 17.90
C ARG A 145 13.42 7.91 17.66
N GLY A 146 13.59 7.37 16.44
CA GLY A 146 14.74 6.54 16.06
C GLY A 146 14.56 5.04 16.34
N GLU A 147 13.41 4.62 16.86
CA GLU A 147 13.10 3.20 17.04
C GLU A 147 13.03 2.44 15.71
N LYS A 148 13.45 1.17 15.74
CA LYS A 148 13.27 0.23 14.61
C LYS A 148 11.91 -0.47 14.63
N GLN A 149 11.37 -0.68 15.83
CA GLN A 149 10.04 -1.24 16.02
C GLN A 149 9.08 -0.13 16.43
N LEU A 150 8.01 0.01 15.65
CA LEU A 150 6.97 1.00 15.87
C LEU A 150 6.24 0.72 17.19
N LYS A 151 6.07 1.77 17.98
CA LYS A 151 5.33 1.76 19.25
C LYS A 151 3.99 2.43 19.09
N GLU A 152 2.93 1.78 19.58
CA GLU A 152 1.57 2.31 19.52
C GLU A 152 1.39 3.62 20.30
N SER A 153 2.17 3.80 21.38
CA SER A 153 2.19 5.04 22.17
C SER A 153 2.81 6.24 21.46
N HIS A 154 3.33 6.09 20.24
CA HIS A 154 3.88 7.18 19.43
C HIS A 154 2.90 7.68 18.36
N PHE A 155 1.72 7.06 18.21
CA PHE A 155 0.66 7.59 17.35
C PHE A 155 -0.08 8.72 18.06
N GLU A 156 -0.30 9.79 17.31
CA GLU A 156 -1.02 10.98 17.77
C GLU A 156 -2.20 11.24 16.85
N ARG A 157 -3.36 11.52 17.43
CA ARG A 157 -4.49 12.09 16.68
C ARG A 157 -4.34 13.60 16.72
N CYS A 158 -4.10 14.20 15.57
CA CYS A 158 -4.06 15.65 15.45
C CYS A 158 -5.47 16.22 15.67
N LYS A 159 -5.54 17.31 16.43
CA LYS A 159 -6.77 18.07 16.66
C LYS A 159 -6.93 19.14 15.61
#